data_AF-A0A371F638-F1
#
_entry.id   AF-A0A371F638-F1
#
_cell.length_a   1.000
_cell.length_b   1.000
_cell.length_c   1.000
_cell.angle_alpha   90.00
_cell.angle_beta   90.00
_cell.angle_gamma   90.00
#
_symmetry.space_group_name_H-M   'P 1'
#
loop_
_entity.id
_entity.type
_entity.pdbx_description
1 polymer ?
#
loop_
_entity_poly.entity_id
_entity_poly.type
_entity_poly.pdbx_seq_one_letter_code
_entity_poly.pdbx_strand_id
1 'polypeptide(L)' 'LAPTLEEYERIIGMPLAKSLPYLFKGQYPSWALVAKLLRISKLEARREKRNKNGLEGIPRASLEDKLGQLQQEGD' A
#
# COMPACT_ATOMS: atom_id res chain seq x y z
N LEU A 1 11.59 -6.37 12.50
CA LEU A 1 10.87 -7.55 12.01
C LEU A 1 10.93 -7.54 10.49
N ALA A 2 11.31 -8.65 9.88
CA ALA A 2 11.21 -8.84 8.43
C ALA A 2 9.85 -9.50 8.11
N PRO A 3 9.25 -9.20 6.95
CA PRO A 3 8.05 -9.91 6.49
C PRO A 3 8.34 -11.40 6.34
N THR A 4 7.33 -12.23 6.58
CA THR A 4 7.41 -13.65 6.21
C THR A 4 7.48 -13.80 4.69
N LEU A 5 8.03 -14.91 4.19
CA LEU A 5 8.11 -15.19 2.75
C LEU A 5 6.74 -15.10 2.07
N GLU A 6 5.70 -15.59 2.75
CA GLU A 6 4.31 -15.54 2.31
C GLU A 6 3.77 -14.10 2.18
N GLU A 7 4.17 -13.19 3.08
CA GLU A 7 3.83 -11.77 2.98
C GLU A 7 4.58 -11.09 1.82
N TYR A 8 5.85 -11.45 1.62
CA TYR A 8 6.68 -10.90 0.55
C TYR A 8 6.15 -11.26 -0.85
N GLU A 9 5.90 -12.55 -1.12
CA GLU A 9 5.36 -13.07 -2.39
C GLU A 9 4.05 -12.37 -2.81
N ARG A 10 3.24 -11.98 -1.84
CA ARG A 10 1.95 -11.36 -2.10
C ARG A 10 2.03 -9.85 -2.23
N ILE A 11 2.98 -9.18 -1.56
CA ILE A 11 3.30 -7.76 -1.83
C ILE A 11 3.76 -7.59 -3.27
N ILE A 12 4.58 -8.51 -3.78
CA ILE A 12 5.09 -8.47 -5.16
C ILE A 12 4.08 -8.99 -6.20
N GLY A 13 2.94 -9.54 -5.76
CA GLY A 13 1.90 -10.08 -6.64
C GLY A 13 2.36 -11.28 -7.49
N MET A 14 3.45 -11.94 -7.10
CA MET A 14 4.05 -13.07 -7.80
C MET A 14 4.20 -14.24 -6.81
N PRO A 15 3.46 -15.35 -7.01
CA PRO A 15 3.64 -16.52 -6.16
C PRO A 15 4.98 -17.18 -6.46
N LEU A 16 5.84 -17.34 -5.45
CA LEU A 16 6.99 -18.27 -5.56
C LEU A 16 6.54 -19.71 -5.29
N ALA A 17 5.38 -19.91 -4.63
CA ALA A 17 4.72 -21.21 -4.48
C ALA A 17 3.17 -21.11 -4.61
N LYS A 18 2.50 -22.25 -4.87
CA LYS A 18 1.02 -22.35 -4.95
C LYS A 18 0.38 -22.15 -3.56
N SER A 19 0.15 -20.92 -3.13
CA SER A 19 -0.46 -20.60 -1.82
C SER A 19 -1.86 -19.99 -1.93
N LEU A 20 -2.65 -20.11 -0.86
CA LEU A 20 -3.99 -19.50 -0.71
C LEU A 20 -3.91 -17.95 -0.74
N PRO A 21 -5.02 -17.20 -0.82
CA PRO A 21 -5.00 -15.74 -0.73
C PRO A 21 -4.66 -15.28 0.70
N TYR A 22 -3.80 -14.25 0.87
CA TYR A 22 -3.62 -13.62 2.19
C TYR A 22 -4.85 -12.83 2.54
N LEU A 23 -5.40 -13.12 3.70
CA LEU A 23 -6.04 -12.08 4.48
C LEU A 23 -5.00 -11.56 5.47
N PHE A 24 -4.46 -10.37 5.24
CA PHE A 24 -3.69 -9.67 6.26
C PHE A 24 -4.61 -9.45 7.46
N LYS A 25 -4.42 -10.26 8.51
CA LYS A 25 -5.14 -10.12 9.79
C LYS A 25 -4.50 -9.09 10.72
N GLY A 26 -3.46 -8.38 10.27
CA GLY A 26 -2.73 -7.40 11.07
C GLY A 26 -3.45 -6.05 11.17
N GLN A 27 -2.89 -5.15 11.98
CA GLN A 27 -3.33 -3.76 12.06
C GLN A 27 -2.96 -3.01 10.79
N TYR A 28 -3.97 -2.39 10.16
CA TYR A 28 -3.71 -1.45 9.08
C TYR A 28 -2.89 -0.26 9.61
N PRO A 29 -1.88 0.22 8.84
CA PRO A 29 -1.14 1.40 9.22
C PRO A 29 -2.10 2.58 9.38
N SER A 30 -1.82 3.46 10.35
CA SER A 30 -2.61 4.67 10.50
C SER A 30 -2.55 5.51 9.22
N TRP A 31 -3.64 6.17 8.85
CA TRP A 31 -3.68 7.10 7.71
C TRP A 31 -2.64 8.24 7.80
N ALA A 32 -2.20 8.58 9.01
CA ALA A 32 -1.12 9.54 9.21
C ALA A 32 0.23 8.97 8.75
N LEU A 33 0.51 7.69 9.03
CA LEU A 33 1.71 7.01 8.56
C LEU A 33 1.69 6.85 7.04
N VAL A 34 0.54 6.46 6.47
CA VAL A 34 0.37 6.34 5.01
C VAL A 34 0.62 7.69 4.32
N ALA A 35 0.04 8.78 4.84
CA ALA A 35 0.26 10.12 4.30
C ALA A 35 1.74 10.53 4.35
N LYS A 36 2.43 10.25 5.47
CA LYS A 36 3.86 10.52 5.62
C LYS A 36 4.72 9.74 4.60
N LEU A 37 4.41 8.47 4.37
CA LEU A 37 5.13 7.62 3.41
C LEU A 37 4.97 8.12 1.97
N LEU A 38 3.75 8.54 1.62
CA LEU A 38 3.45 9.07 0.29
C LEU A 38 3.84 10.55 0.12
N ARG A 39 4.38 11.18 1.18
CA ARG A 39 4.70 12.62 1.23
C ARG A 39 3.52 13.52 0.83
N ILE A 40 2.31 13.10 1.20
CA ILE A 40 1.05 13.85 0.99
C ILE A 40 0.43 14.28 2.31
N SER A 41 -0.56 15.17 2.23
CA SER A 41 -1.32 15.56 3.42
C SER A 41 -2.22 14.42 3.91
N LYS A 42 -2.50 14.38 5.23
CA LYS A 42 -3.47 13.43 5.80
C LYS A 42 -4.87 13.59 5.20
N LEU A 43 -5.24 14.80 4.81
CA LEU A 43 -6.52 15.09 4.15
C LEU A 43 -6.56 14.46 2.75
N GLU A 44 -5.47 14.60 1.99
CA GLU A 44 -5.32 14.00 0.66
C GLU A 44 -5.35 12.48 0.73
N ALA A 45 -4.60 11.86 1.65
CA ALA A 45 -4.64 10.42 1.87
C ALA A 45 -6.05 9.91 2.21
N ARG A 46 -6.83 10.68 2.98
CA ARG A 46 -8.23 10.36 3.30
C ARG A 46 -9.17 10.49 2.10
N ARG A 47 -8.92 11.44 1.19
CA ARG A 47 -9.71 11.61 -0.05
C ARG A 47 -9.40 10.51 -1.07
N GLU A 48 -8.14 10.10 -1.13
CA GLU A 48 -7.67 9.12 -2.10
C GLU A 48 -8.04 7.68 -1.71
N LYS A 49 -8.17 7.44 -0.40
CA LYS A 49 -8.73 6.21 0.16
C LYS A 49 -10.10 5.89 -0.44
N ARG A 50 -10.24 4.68 -0.98
CA ARG A 50 -11.51 4.08 -1.39
C ARG A 50 -11.85 2.91 -0.49
N ASN A 51 -13.14 2.72 -0.24
CA ASN A 51 -13.64 1.51 0.38
C ASN A 51 -14.14 0.57 -0.72
N LYS A 52 -13.62 -0.67 -0.75
CA LYS A 52 -14.15 -1.75 -1.57
C LYS A 52 -14.38 -2.96 -0.67
N ASN A 53 -15.63 -3.44 -0.61
CA ASN A 53 -16.00 -4.62 0.18
C ASN A 53 -15.62 -4.53 1.68
N GLY A 54 -15.68 -3.33 2.27
CA GLY A 54 -15.28 -3.10 3.67
C GLY A 54 -13.78 -2.94 3.88
N LEU A 55 -12.97 -3.06 2.83
CA LEU A 55 -11.53 -2.82 2.86
C LEU A 55 -11.22 -1.41 2.39
N GLU A 56 -10.59 -0.64 3.26
CA GLU A 56 -10.07 0.69 2.93
C GLU A 56 -8.70 0.58 2.29
N GLY A 57 -8.51 1.19 1.11
CA GLY A 57 -7.23 1.17 0.42
C GLY A 57 -7.09 2.31 -0.59
N ILE A 58 -5.86 2.58 -1.01
CA ILE A 58 -5.57 3.53 -2.08
C ILE A 58 -5.52 2.76 -3.41
N PRO A 59 -6.10 3.29 -4.51
CA PRO A 59 -5.96 2.68 -5.82
C PRO A 59 -4.49 2.51 -6.22
N ARG A 60 -4.16 1.37 -6.84
CA ARG A 60 -2.79 1.10 -7.32
C ARG A 60 -2.25 2.20 -8.26
N ALA A 61 -3.07 2.65 -9.21
CA ALA A 61 -2.69 3.71 -10.14
C ALA A 61 -2.27 5.02 -9.41
N SER A 62 -2.99 5.40 -8.36
CA SER A 62 -2.60 6.54 -7.51
C SER A 62 -1.21 6.36 -6.88
N LEU A 63 -0.89 5.15 -6.41
CA LEU A 63 0.42 4.86 -5.83
C LEU A 63 1.53 4.90 -6.89
N GLU A 64 1.26 4.41 -8.10
CA GLU A 64 2.19 4.44 -9.23
C GLU A 64 2.46 5.89 -9.68
N ASP A 65 1.43 6.74 -9.75
CA ASP A 65 1.57 8.16 -10.06
C ASP A 65 2.39 8.90 -8.99
N LYS A 66 2.14 8.62 -7.71
CA LYS A 66 2.92 9.19 -6.60
C LYS A 66 4.36 8.70 -6.63
N LEU A 67 4.62 7.44 -6.95
CA LEU A 67 5.97 6.91 -7.11
C LEU A 67 6.73 7.67 -8.21
N GLY A 68 6.08 7.93 -9.34
CA GLY A 68 6.67 8.74 -10.41
C GLY A 68 7.02 10.15 -9.95
N GLN A 69 6.13 10.84 -9.23
CA GLN A 69 6.41 12.18 -8.67
C GLN A 69 7.59 12.16 -7.69
N LEU A 70 7.65 11.15 -6.82
CA LEU A 70 8.72 11.01 -5.83
C LEU A 70 10.09 10.74 -6.46
N GLN A 71 10.12 10.01 -7.58
CA GLN A 71 11.36 9.75 -8.32
C GLN A 71 11.88 11.02 -8.99
N GLN A 72 11.01 11.89 -9.49
CA GLN A 72 11.40 13.16 -10.12
C GLN A 72 11.91 14.21 -9.12
N GLU A 73 11.52 14.12 -7.85
CA GLU A 73 11.91 15.07 -6.80
C GLU A 73 13.28 14.72 -6.16
N GLY A 74 13.88 13.60 -6.56
CA GLY A 74 15.18 13.11 -6.07
C GLY A 74 16.37 13.39 -6.99
N ASP A 75 16.15 13.96 -8.18
CA ASP A 75 17.15 14.50 -9.11
C ASP A 75 17.33 16.02 -8.91
#